data_AF-A0A939P3K7-F1
#
_entry.id   AF-A0A939P3K7-F1
#
_cell.length_a   1.000
_cell.length_b   1.000
_cell.length_c   1.000
_cell.angle_alpha   90.00
_cell.angle_beta   90.00
_cell.angle_gamma   90.00
#
_symmetry.space_group_name_H-M   'P 1'
#
loop_
_entity.id
_entity.type
_entity.pdbx_description
1 polymer ?
#
loop_
_entity_poly.entity_id
_entity_poly.type
_entity_poly.pdbx_seq_one_letter_code
_entity_poly.pdbx_strand_id
1 'polypeptide(L)'
;MDFYFPTELGEQLAFAAAAFTALAGFIIMFAPGYAMRLVGVMPREGRRDGYAEQRSVGGFYLGFGLSAIMLAQDWIYMALGVSFAMAAFARIISLLSDKGSTILNYLLLVVQIVLAALPLAYVFGFFSA
;
A
#
# COMPACT_ATOMS: atom_id res chain seq x y z
N MET A 1 -12.37 -2.71 25.45
CA MET A 1 -11.52 -3.10 24.31
C MET A 1 -10.44 -2.05 24.24
N ASP A 2 -9.28 -2.34 24.84
CA ASP A 2 -8.14 -1.44 24.75
C ASP A 2 -7.58 -1.53 23.34
N PHE A 3 -7.34 -0.38 22.72
CA PHE A 3 -6.73 -0.32 21.40
C PHE A 3 -5.29 -0.83 21.51
N TYR A 4 -4.99 -1.96 20.86
CA TYR A 4 -3.66 -2.53 20.87
C TYR A 4 -2.72 -1.61 20.09
N PHE A 5 -1.71 -1.09 20.79
CA PHE A 5 -0.61 -0.35 20.18
C PHE A 5 0.70 -1.08 20.50
N PRO A 6 1.50 -1.42 19.49
CA PRO A 6 2.71 -2.21 19.69
C PRO A 6 3.78 -1.46 20.48
N THR A 7 4.49 -2.17 21.36
CA THR A 7 5.57 -1.61 22.18
C THR A 7 6.95 -1.81 21.56
N GLU A 8 7.11 -2.79 20.67
CA GLU A 8 8.35 -3.05 19.95
C GLU A 8 8.50 -2.11 18.74
N LEU A 9 9.70 -1.57 18.54
CA LEU A 9 9.99 -0.65 17.42
C LEU A 9 9.70 -1.31 16.06
N GLY A 10 10.09 -2.58 15.87
CA GLY A 10 9.84 -3.31 14.62
C GLY A 10 8.35 -3.40 14.32
N GLU A 11 7.56 -3.81 15.30
CA GLU A 11 6.11 -3.94 15.17
C GLU A 11 5.43 -2.57 14.97
N GLN A 12 5.92 -1.50 15.62
CA GLN A 12 5.46 -0.12 15.39
C GLN A 12 5.65 0.32 13.93
N LEU A 13 6.76 -0.05 13.31
CA LEU A 13 7.02 0.25 11.90
C LEU A 13 6.10 -0.54 10.97
N ALA A 14 5.85 -1.81 11.26
CA ALA A 14 4.90 -2.64 10.52
C ALA A 14 3.46 -2.09 10.64
N PHE A 15 3.07 -1.70 11.85
CA PHE A 15 1.80 -1.04 12.14
C PHE A 15 1.66 0.29 11.39
N ALA A 16 2.71 1.12 11.37
CA ALA A 16 2.69 2.38 10.65
C ALA A 16 2.52 2.17 9.12
N ALA A 17 3.14 1.15 8.54
CA ALA A 17 2.94 0.78 7.15
C ALA A 17 1.50 0.32 6.87
N ALA A 18 0.91 -0.47 7.78
CA ALA A 18 -0.49 -0.87 7.71
C ALA A 18 -1.45 0.34 7.82
N ALA A 19 -1.17 1.28 8.73
CA ALA A 19 -1.95 2.51 8.90
C ALA A 19 -1.88 3.41 7.67
N PHE A 20 -0.69 3.59 7.09
CA PHE A 20 -0.53 4.33 5.84
C PHE A 20 -1.31 3.65 4.70
N THR A 21 -1.25 2.32 4.61
CA THR A 21 -1.98 1.55 3.60
C THR A 21 -3.49 1.71 3.74
N ALA A 22 -3.99 1.65 4.97
CA ALA A 22 -5.40 1.88 5.28
C ALA A 22 -5.83 3.30 4.88
N LEU A 23 -5.04 4.32 5.24
CA LEU A 23 -5.32 5.71 4.89
C LEU A 23 -5.30 5.95 3.38
N ALA A 24 -4.31 5.41 2.68
CA ALA A 24 -4.23 5.47 1.22
C ALA A 24 -5.45 4.79 0.59
N GLY A 25 -5.82 3.60 1.06
CA GLY A 25 -7.01 2.88 0.62
C GLY A 25 -8.30 3.67 0.84
N PHE A 26 -8.44 4.31 2.00
CA PHE A 26 -9.57 5.20 2.31
C PHE A 26 -9.68 6.35 1.31
N ILE A 27 -8.58 7.06 1.04
CA ILE A 27 -8.57 8.16 0.07
C ILE A 27 -8.90 7.65 -1.34
N ILE A 28 -8.32 6.52 -1.75
CA ILE A 28 -8.59 5.91 -3.06
C ILE A 28 -10.07 5.49 -3.19
N MET A 29 -10.64 4.92 -2.13
CA MET A 29 -12.02 4.42 -2.11
C MET A 29 -13.07 5.55 -2.13
N PHE A 30 -12.87 6.60 -1.33
CA PHE A 30 -13.86 7.68 -1.22
C PHE A 30 -13.59 8.85 -2.16
N ALA A 31 -12.34 9.04 -2.59
CA ALA A 31 -11.91 10.14 -3.44
C ALA A 31 -11.14 9.68 -4.70
N PRO A 32 -11.69 8.70 -5.49
CA PRO A 32 -10.97 8.06 -6.60
C PRO A 32 -10.55 9.01 -7.72
N GLY A 33 -11.27 10.13 -7.91
CA GLY A 33 -10.90 11.14 -8.91
C GLY A 33 -9.56 11.82 -8.62
N TYR A 34 -9.24 12.07 -7.35
CA TYR A 34 -7.93 12.60 -6.96
C TYR A 34 -6.83 11.56 -7.16
N ALA A 35 -7.09 10.31 -6.77
CA ALA A 35 -6.15 9.21 -6.95
C ALA A 35 -5.80 8.99 -8.43
N MET A 36 -6.81 8.98 -9.31
CA MET A 36 -6.59 8.84 -10.75
C MET A 36 -5.84 10.02 -11.35
N ARG A 37 -6.19 11.26 -10.96
CA ARG A 37 -5.47 12.46 -11.42
C ARG A 37 -4.00 12.44 -11.02
N LEU A 38 -3.68 11.97 -9.82
CA LEU A 38 -2.31 11.87 -9.33
C LEU A 38 -1.46 11.02 -10.27
N VAL A 39 -2.00 9.91 -10.79
CA VAL A 39 -1.29 9.01 -11.72
C VAL A 39 -1.54 9.30 -13.20
N GLY A 40 -2.18 10.43 -13.52
CA GLY A 40 -2.47 10.82 -14.90
C GLY A 40 -3.51 9.95 -15.62
N VAL A 41 -4.29 9.16 -14.89
CA VAL A 41 -5.36 8.32 -15.45
C VAL A 41 -6.62 9.17 -15.60
N MET A 42 -7.21 9.14 -16.80
CA MET A 42 -8.51 9.76 -17.07
C MET A 42 -9.55 8.68 -17.41
N PRO A 43 -10.72 8.67 -16.75
CA PRO A 43 -11.83 7.83 -17.17
C PRO A 43 -12.22 8.14 -18.60
N ARG A 44 -12.48 7.09 -19.39
CA ARG A 44 -12.99 7.25 -20.75
C ARG A 44 -14.36 7.93 -20.72
N GLU A 45 -14.59 8.85 -21.66
CA GLU A 45 -15.87 9.56 -21.78
C GLU A 45 -17.06 8.60 -21.84
N GLY A 46 -18.11 8.93 -21.08
CA GLY A 46 -19.33 8.14 -20.99
C GLY A 46 -19.23 6.86 -20.14
N ARG A 47 -18.03 6.43 -19.71
CA ARG A 47 -17.84 5.20 -18.91
C ARG A 47 -17.39 5.53 -17.49
N ARG A 48 -18.28 5.30 -16.52
CA ARG A 48 -18.00 5.49 -15.09
C ARG A 48 -17.22 4.32 -14.46
N ASP A 49 -17.01 3.25 -15.21
CA ASP A 49 -16.36 2.01 -14.78
C ASP A 49 -14.97 2.26 -14.16
N GLY A 50 -14.19 3.22 -14.68
CA GLY A 50 -12.87 3.56 -14.13
C GLY A 50 -12.91 4.06 -12.68
N TYR A 51 -13.98 4.76 -12.28
CA TYR A 51 -14.16 5.13 -10.88
C TYR A 51 -14.52 3.93 -10.02
N ALA A 52 -15.32 2.98 -10.53
CA ALA A 52 -15.70 1.79 -9.78
C ALA A 52 -14.49 0.90 -9.49
N GLU A 53 -13.65 0.67 -10.50
CA GLU A 53 -12.39 -0.08 -10.35
C GLU A 53 -11.46 0.57 -9.33
N GLN A 54 -11.26 1.89 -9.45
CA GLN A 54 -10.40 2.59 -8.50
C GLN A 54 -10.92 2.48 -7.06
N ARG A 55 -12.25 2.56 -6.86
CA ARG A 55 -12.83 2.37 -5.53
C ARG A 55 -12.64 0.95 -4.99
N SER A 56 -12.77 -0.05 -5.85
CA SER A 56 -12.54 -1.46 -5.50
C SER A 56 -11.12 -1.68 -4.99
N VAL A 57 -10.12 -1.16 -5.72
CA VAL A 57 -8.70 -1.20 -5.32
C VAL A 57 -8.49 -0.47 -3.99
N GLY A 58 -9.09 0.71 -3.81
CA GLY A 58 -9.03 1.44 -2.54
C GLY A 58 -9.63 0.66 -1.36
N GLY A 59 -10.77 0.00 -1.58
CA GLY A 59 -11.41 -0.86 -0.59
C GLY A 59 -10.54 -2.04 -0.19
N PHE A 60 -9.81 -2.65 -1.14
CA PHE A 60 -8.84 -3.70 -0.85
C PHE A 60 -7.69 -3.20 0.04
N TYR A 61 -7.09 -2.05 -0.29
CA TYR A 61 -6.01 -1.45 0.51
C TYR A 61 -6.50 -1.09 1.92
N LEU A 62 -7.70 -0.51 2.02
CA LEU A 62 -8.33 -0.16 3.28
C LEU A 62 -8.58 -1.40 4.14
N GLY A 63 -9.26 -2.40 3.58
CA GLY A 63 -9.58 -3.63 4.29
C GLY A 63 -8.33 -4.38 4.73
N PHE A 64 -7.31 -4.46 3.88
CA PHE A 64 -6.08 -5.17 4.22
C PHE A 64 -5.27 -4.45 5.30
N GLY A 65 -5.09 -3.13 5.19
CA GLY A 65 -4.39 -2.33 6.20
C GLY A 65 -5.10 -2.36 7.56
N LEU A 66 -6.44 -2.24 7.57
CA LEU A 66 -7.24 -2.37 8.80
C LEU A 66 -7.16 -3.78 9.38
N SER A 67 -7.19 -4.83 8.56
CA SER A 67 -7.06 -6.21 9.03
C SER A 67 -5.70 -6.46 9.68
N ALA A 68 -4.62 -5.92 9.10
CA ALA A 68 -3.28 -5.98 9.69
C ALA A 68 -3.22 -5.28 11.06
N ILE A 69 -3.83 -4.11 11.21
CA ILE A 69 -3.91 -3.38 12.49
C ILE A 69 -4.76 -4.12 13.53
N MET A 70 -5.95 -4.58 13.14
CA MET A 70 -6.91 -5.18 14.08
C MET A 70 -6.48 -6.55 14.58
N LEU A 71 -5.79 -7.32 13.74
CA LEU A 71 -5.37 -8.68 14.07
C LEU A 71 -3.95 -8.73 14.61
N ALA A 72 -3.09 -7.78 14.24
CA ALA A 72 -1.71 -7.66 14.70
C ALA A 72 -0.96 -9.01 14.70
N GLN A 73 -1.03 -9.74 13.57
CA GLN A 73 -0.38 -11.04 13.39
C GLN A 73 0.78 -10.93 12.41
N ASP A 74 1.89 -11.61 12.70
CA ASP A 74 3.10 -11.64 11.86
C ASP A 74 2.80 -12.06 10.43
N TRP A 75 1.98 -13.10 10.24
CA TRP A 75 1.61 -13.60 8.91
C TRP A 75 0.83 -12.58 8.10
N ILE A 76 0.07 -11.68 8.75
CA ILE A 76 -0.70 -10.64 8.06
C ILE A 76 0.22 -9.48 7.69
N TYR A 77 1.14 -9.08 8.58
CA TYR A 77 2.19 -8.13 8.22
C TYR A 77 3.08 -8.65 7.10
N MET A 78 3.44 -9.95 7.12
CA MET A 78 4.19 -10.60 6.06
C MET A 78 3.43 -10.52 4.74
N ALA A 79 2.14 -10.87 4.74
CA ALA A 79 1.30 -10.81 3.54
C ALA A 79 1.21 -9.37 2.99
N LEU A 80 1.09 -8.37 3.87
CA LEU A 80 1.08 -6.95 3.50
C LEU A 80 2.41 -6.55 2.84
N GLY A 81 3.52 -6.90 3.47
CA GLY A 81 4.86 -6.62 2.97
C GLY A 81 5.15 -7.29 1.63
N VAL A 82 4.82 -8.57 1.48
CA VAL A 82 4.95 -9.32 0.21
C VAL A 82 4.08 -8.69 -0.88
N SER A 83 2.87 -8.25 -0.55
CA SER A 83 1.98 -7.59 -1.53
C SER A 83 2.60 -6.29 -2.06
N PHE A 84 3.21 -5.48 -1.20
CA PHE A 84 3.94 -4.28 -1.63
C PHE A 84 5.25 -4.60 -2.37
N ALA A 85 5.95 -5.68 -2.01
CA ALA A 85 7.12 -6.14 -2.76
C ALA A 85 6.73 -6.52 -4.21
N MET A 86 5.61 -7.24 -4.37
CA MET A 86 5.07 -7.55 -5.69
C MET A 86 4.62 -6.31 -6.45
N ALA A 87 4.02 -5.32 -5.76
CA ALA A 87 3.64 -4.05 -6.37
C ALA A 87 4.87 -3.23 -6.82
N ALA A 88 5.96 -3.23 -6.05
CA ALA A 88 7.23 -2.62 -6.43
C ALA A 88 7.84 -3.34 -7.64
N PHE A 89 7.86 -4.67 -7.63
CA PHE A 89 8.34 -5.48 -8.75
C PHE A 89 7.56 -5.21 -10.04
N ALA A 90 6.23 -5.18 -9.98
CA ALA A 90 5.39 -4.81 -11.13
C ALA A 90 5.71 -3.41 -11.66
N ARG A 91 6.00 -2.44 -10.77
CA ARG A 91 6.40 -1.10 -11.17
C ARG A 91 7.78 -1.05 -11.81
N ILE A 92 8.72 -1.86 -11.35
CA ILE A 92 10.05 -2.01 -12.00
C ILE A 92 9.86 -2.53 -13.43
N ILE A 93 9.00 -3.52 -13.64
CA ILE A 93 8.68 -4.00 -15.01
C ILE A 93 8.15 -2.85 -15.86
N SER A 94 7.18 -2.06 -15.36
CA SER A 94 6.63 -0.93 -16.12
C SER A 94 7.66 0.17 -16.44
N LEU A 95 8.58 0.46 -15.51
CA LEU A 95 9.68 1.40 -15.74
C LEU A 95 10.64 0.94 -16.84
N LEU A 96 10.88 -0.37 -16.94
CA LEU A 96 11.75 -0.97 -17.95
C LEU A 96 11.06 -1.16 -19.31
N SER A 97 9.77 -1.49 -19.31
CA SER A 97 9.03 -1.90 -20.52
C SER A 97 8.22 -0.78 -21.17
N ASP A 98 7.61 0.12 -20.39
CA ASP A 98 6.55 1.02 -20.90
C ASP A 98 7.03 2.46 -21.15
N LYS A 99 8.36 2.71 -21.11
CA LYS A 99 8.94 4.06 -21.06
C LYS A 99 8.36 4.92 -19.92
N GLY A 100 7.86 4.29 -18.86
CA GLY A 100 7.19 4.92 -17.72
C GLY A 100 8.12 5.68 -16.75
N SER A 101 9.32 6.08 -17.18
CA SER A 101 10.34 6.77 -16.38
C SER A 101 9.91 8.21 -16.08
N THR A 102 8.92 8.34 -15.19
CA THR A 102 8.45 9.61 -14.65
C THR A 102 8.89 9.74 -13.19
N ILE A 103 9.11 10.97 -12.73
CA ILE A 103 9.48 11.26 -11.33
C ILE A 103 8.46 10.63 -10.38
N LEU A 104 7.18 10.72 -10.71
CA LEU A 104 6.11 10.11 -9.91
C LEU A 104 6.25 8.60 -9.79
N ASN A 105 6.59 7.88 -10.86
CA ASN A 105 6.76 6.42 -10.79
C ASN A 105 7.97 6.03 -9.93
N TYR A 106 9.05 6.80 -9.95
CA TYR A 106 10.17 6.59 -9.03
C TYR A 106 9.78 6.87 -7.57
N LEU A 107 9.04 7.94 -7.30
CA LEU A 107 8.55 8.25 -5.95
C LEU A 107 7.62 7.14 -5.43
N LEU A 108 6.67 6.69 -6.26
CA LEU A 108 5.77 5.60 -5.89
C LEU A 108 6.50 4.26 -5.75
N LEU A 109 7.57 4.01 -6.52
CA LEU A 109 8.43 2.84 -6.31
C LEU A 109 9.09 2.87 -4.94
N VAL A 110 9.66 4.03 -4.54
CA VAL A 110 10.26 4.19 -3.21
C VAL A 110 9.22 3.95 -2.12
N VAL A 111 8.02 4.52 -2.25
CA VAL A 111 6.92 4.27 -1.29
C VAL A 111 6.58 2.79 -1.21
N GLN A 112 6.46 2.09 -2.34
CA GLN A 112 6.18 0.64 -2.35
C GLN A 112 7.30 -0.17 -1.70
N ILE A 113 8.57 0.18 -1.95
CA ILE A 113 9.72 -0.49 -1.32
C ILE A 113 9.70 -0.27 0.19
N VAL A 114 9.45 0.97 0.65
CA VAL A 114 9.35 1.27 2.09
C VAL A 114 8.20 0.49 2.73
N LEU A 115 7.01 0.51 2.14
CA LEU A 115 5.84 -0.21 2.66
C LEU A 115 6.00 -1.73 2.61
N ALA A 116 6.86 -2.27 1.74
CA ALA A 116 7.25 -3.67 1.76
C ALA A 116 8.27 -3.95 2.87
N ALA A 117 9.31 -3.13 2.94
CA ALA A 117 10.45 -3.33 3.82
C ALA A 117 10.07 -3.24 5.30
N LEU A 118 9.24 -2.27 5.71
CA LEU A 118 8.89 -2.10 7.12
C LEU A 118 8.26 -3.36 7.76
N PRO A 119 7.15 -3.92 7.23
CA PRO A 119 6.56 -5.12 7.81
C PRO A 119 7.41 -6.38 7.60
N LEU A 120 8.14 -6.52 6.48
CA LEU A 120 9.04 -7.67 6.29
C LEU A 120 10.22 -7.63 7.23
N ALA A 121 10.77 -6.44 7.49
CA ALA A 121 11.88 -6.28 8.40
C ALA A 121 11.51 -6.65 9.84
N TYR A 122 10.28 -6.32 10.25
CA TYR A 122 9.72 -6.79 11.51
C TYR A 122 9.60 -8.32 11.54
N VAL A 123 8.89 -8.91 10.57
CA VAL A 123 8.59 -10.35 10.55
C VAL A 123 9.86 -11.22 10.47
N PHE A 124 10.92 -10.74 9.80
CA PHE A 124 12.19 -11.44 9.72
C PHE A 124 13.17 -11.11 10.86
N GLY A 125 12.75 -10.31 11.85
CA GLY A 125 13.55 -10.03 13.05
C GLY A 125 14.73 -9.08 12.85
N PHE A 126 14.70 -8.19 11.85
CA PHE A 126 15.80 -7.24 11.62
C PHE A 126 15.89 -6.11 12.66
N PHE A 127 14.83 -5.89 13.45
CA PHE A 127 14.77 -4.85 14.49
C PHE A 127 14.69 -5.42 15.91
N SER A 128 14.73 -6.75 16.08
CA SER A 128 14.77 -7.41 17.37
C SER A 128 16.23 -7.52 17.84
N ALA A 129 16.74 -6.47 18.48
CA ALA A 129 18.02 -6.46 19.19
C ALA A 129 17.82 -6.08 20.66
#